data_AF-A0A3S9B4K1-F1
#
_entry.id   AF-A0A3S9B4K1-F1
#
_cell.length_a   1.000
_cell.length_b   1.000
_cell.length_c   1.000
_cell.angle_alpha   90.00
_cell.angle_beta   90.00
_cell.angle_gamma   90.00
#
_symmetry.space_group_name_H-M   'P 1'
#
loop_
_entity.id
_entity.type
_entity.pdbx_description
1 polymer ?
#
loop_
_entity_poly.entity_id
_entity_poly.type
_entity_poly.pdbx_seq_one_letter_code
_entity_poly.pdbx_strand_id
1 'polypeptide(L)'
;MFSPRDAQPLDLMLKSIGGEGWDGIEGLINPPEMPSEYQPDEMVAMFLAGMARSHEGRMTIEWLMDITLRRPLRVTGRSFEETALLCAARQGSNGVGEAVLKAIALGDRLISQRQHGARR
;
A
#
# COMPACT_ATOMS: atom_id res chain seq x y z
N MET A 1 17.39 -17.41 7.98
CA MET A 1 16.53 -17.10 6.83
C MET A 1 15.36 -16.30 7.37
N PHE A 2 15.20 -15.03 7.01
CA PHE A 2 14.09 -14.20 7.49
C PHE A 2 12.82 -14.51 6.69
N SER A 3 11.64 -14.54 7.31
CA SER A 3 10.37 -14.69 6.59
C SER A 3 10.14 -13.45 5.71
N PRO A 4 9.51 -13.56 4.53
CA PRO A 4 9.15 -12.37 3.72
C PRO A 4 8.35 -11.32 4.49
N ARG A 5 7.53 -11.76 5.46
CA ARG A 5 6.80 -10.88 6.37
C ARG A 5 7.70 -10.16 7.38
N ASP A 6 8.78 -10.81 7.83
CA ASP A 6 9.76 -10.19 8.73
C ASP A 6 10.63 -9.17 7.97
N ALA A 7 10.87 -9.41 6.68
CA ALA A 7 11.66 -8.52 5.83
C ALA A 7 10.88 -7.25 5.42
N GLN A 8 9.56 -7.36 5.24
CA GLN A 8 8.68 -6.25 4.85
C GLN A 8 7.35 -6.32 5.62
N PRO A 9 7.35 -6.03 6.95
CA PRO A 9 6.13 -6.03 7.74
C PRO A 9 5.18 -4.92 7.30
N LEU A 10 3.87 -5.15 7.43
CA LEU A 10 2.84 -4.19 6.99
C LEU A 10 3.04 -2.79 7.56
N ASP A 11 3.46 -2.67 8.83
CA ASP A 11 3.69 -1.37 9.47
C ASP A 11 4.76 -0.54 8.74
N LEU A 12 5.84 -1.19 8.27
CA LEU A 12 6.88 -0.50 7.51
C LEU A 12 6.40 -0.11 6.12
N MET A 13 5.57 -0.94 5.48
CA MET A 13 4.98 -0.66 4.16
C MET A 13 3.98 0.50 4.23
N LEU A 14 3.15 0.54 5.29
CA LEU A 14 2.24 1.66 5.54
C LEU A 14 2.99 2.93 5.88
N LYS A 15 4.08 2.85 6.66
CA LYS A 15 4.93 4.01 6.95
C LYS A 15 5.59 4.59 5.70
N SER A 16 6.10 3.74 4.79
CA SER A 16 6.69 4.19 3.52
C SER A 16 5.70 4.85 2.56
N ILE A 17 4.40 4.57 2.72
CA ILE A 17 3.34 5.16 1.89
C ILE A 17 2.67 6.35 2.58
N GLY A 18 2.59 6.33 3.91
CA GLY A 18 1.95 7.36 4.73
C GLY A 18 2.77 8.65 4.88
N GLY A 19 4.07 8.63 4.59
CA GLY A 19 4.93 9.82 4.60
C GLY A 19 5.51 10.21 5.97
N GLU A 20 5.42 9.35 6.99
CA GLU A 20 5.98 9.65 8.32
C GLU A 20 7.45 9.26 8.41
N GLY A 21 8.33 10.15 7.92
CA GLY A 21 9.79 10.03 7.93
C GLY A 21 10.45 11.32 7.42
N TRP A 22 11.70 11.24 6.93
CA TRP A 22 12.35 12.37 6.23
C TRP A 22 11.50 12.94 5.06
N ASP A 23 10.55 12.15 4.56
CA ASP A 23 9.53 12.52 3.57
C ASP A 23 8.49 13.54 4.09
N GLY A 24 8.38 13.75 5.40
CA GLY A 24 7.52 14.80 5.98
C GLY A 24 8.03 16.22 5.66
N ILE A 25 9.31 16.35 5.31
CA ILE A 25 9.90 17.59 4.79
C ILE A 25 9.67 17.69 3.28
N GLU A 26 9.69 16.57 2.55
CA GLU A 26 9.33 16.54 1.12
C GLU A 26 7.84 16.81 0.90
N GLY A 27 6.96 16.49 1.85
CA GLY A 27 5.53 16.83 1.82
C GLY A 27 5.23 18.33 1.86
N LEU A 28 6.18 19.17 2.30
CA LEU A 28 6.11 20.64 2.19
C LEU A 28 6.58 21.15 0.82
N ILE A 29 7.28 20.31 0.04
CA ILE A 29 7.89 20.64 -1.25
C ILE A 29 7.09 20.03 -2.41
N ASN A 30 6.34 18.96 -2.16
CA ASN A 30 5.57 18.26 -3.17
C ASN A 30 4.21 18.96 -3.46
N PRO A 31 3.84 19.10 -4.75
CA PRO A 31 2.51 19.60 -5.13
C PRO A 31 1.41 18.70 -4.55
N PRO A 32 0.18 19.22 -4.34
CA PRO A 32 -0.91 18.45 -3.76
C PRO A 32 -1.06 17.11 -4.51
N GLU A 33 -1.08 16.02 -3.75
CA GLU A 33 -1.22 14.66 -4.27
C GLU A 33 -2.37 14.64 -5.28
N MET A 34 -2.04 14.54 -6.58
CA MET A 34 -3.07 14.33 -7.59
C MET A 34 -3.79 13.03 -7.23
N PRO A 35 -5.13 12.98 -7.30
CA PRO A 35 -5.85 11.76 -7.01
C PRO A 35 -5.28 10.65 -7.87
N SER A 36 -4.79 9.59 -7.23
CA SER A 36 -4.29 8.42 -7.94
C SER A 36 -5.44 7.88 -8.79
N GLU A 37 -5.15 7.50 -10.05
CA GLU A 37 -6.15 6.93 -10.98
C GLU A 37 -6.98 5.78 -10.35
N TYR A 38 -6.44 5.12 -9.33
CA TYR A 38 -7.06 4.00 -8.60
C TYR A 38 -7.43 4.33 -7.15
N GLN A 39 -7.55 5.61 -6.79
CA GLN A 39 -7.96 6.02 -5.46
C GLN A 39 -9.42 5.63 -5.22
N PRO A 40 -9.73 4.83 -4.19
CA PRO A 40 -11.11 4.48 -3.88
C PRO A 40 -11.83 5.64 -3.19
N ASP A 41 -13.16 5.51 -3.10
CA ASP A 41 -14.01 6.42 -2.33
C ASP A 41 -13.56 6.52 -0.85
N GLU A 42 -13.80 7.67 -0.22
CA GLU A 42 -13.42 7.92 1.17
C GLU A 42 -13.95 6.84 2.13
N MET A 43 -15.19 6.37 1.93
CA MET A 43 -15.79 5.34 2.77
C MET A 43 -15.01 4.03 2.68
N VAL A 44 -14.59 3.65 1.47
CA VAL A 44 -13.79 2.45 1.23
C VAL A 44 -12.40 2.61 1.85
N ALA A 45 -11.77 3.77 1.68
CA ALA A 45 -10.47 4.07 2.26
C ALA A 45 -10.50 3.96 3.80
N MET A 46 -11.47 4.60 4.47
CA MET A 46 -11.64 4.52 5.92
C MET A 46 -11.99 3.10 6.39
N PHE A 47 -12.77 2.35 5.62
CA PHE A 47 -13.07 0.96 5.93
C PHE A 47 -11.82 0.08 5.88
N LEU A 48 -10.97 0.24 4.85
CA LEU A 48 -9.70 -0.46 4.75
C LEU A 48 -8.74 -0.07 5.88
N ALA A 49 -8.70 1.20 6.27
CA ALA A 49 -7.93 1.66 7.43
C ALA A 49 -8.44 1.05 8.74
N GLY A 50 -9.76 0.98 8.95
CA GLY A 50 -10.35 0.29 10.08
C GLY A 50 -10.04 -1.22 10.10
N MET A 51 -10.09 -1.85 8.92
CA MET A 51 -9.74 -3.27 8.75
C MET A 51 -8.26 -3.53 9.09
N ALA A 52 -7.34 -2.65 8.71
CA ALA A 52 -5.92 -2.79 9.02
C ALA A 52 -5.61 -2.77 10.54
N ARG A 53 -6.53 -2.21 11.34
CA ARG A 53 -6.42 -2.13 12.81
C ARG A 53 -7.01 -3.34 13.53
N SER A 54 -7.88 -4.12 12.89
CA SER A 54 -8.39 -5.38 13.46
C SER A 54 -7.38 -6.51 13.23
N HIS A 55 -7.39 -7.53 14.10
CA HIS A 55 -6.47 -8.65 13.98
C HIS A 55 -6.70 -9.44 12.68
N GLU A 56 -7.96 -9.80 12.43
CA GLU A 56 -8.39 -10.57 11.26
C GLU A 56 -8.20 -9.78 9.96
N GLY A 57 -8.50 -8.48 10.00
CA GLY A 57 -8.33 -7.59 8.87
C GLY A 57 -6.86 -7.39 8.52
N ARG A 58 -6.01 -7.23 9.54
CA ARG A 58 -4.55 -7.21 9.36
C ARG A 58 -4.03 -8.52 8.76
N MET A 59 -4.46 -9.68 9.26
CA MET A 59 -4.07 -10.97 8.67
C MET A 59 -4.48 -11.09 7.19
N THR A 60 -5.66 -10.57 6.85
CA THR A 60 -6.17 -10.54 5.47
C THR A 60 -5.30 -9.67 4.58
N ILE A 61 -4.96 -8.46 5.03
CA ILE A 61 -4.09 -7.53 4.28
C ILE A 61 -2.68 -8.11 4.16
N GLU A 62 -2.15 -8.74 5.21
CA GLU A 62 -0.85 -9.41 5.18
C GLU A 62 -0.81 -10.53 4.14
N TRP A 63 -1.84 -11.38 4.08
CA TRP A 63 -1.96 -12.40 3.04
C TRP A 63 -2.07 -11.78 1.63
N LEU A 64 -2.79 -10.66 1.49
CA LEU A 64 -2.88 -9.93 0.22
C LEU A 64 -1.51 -9.40 -0.22
N MET A 65 -0.70 -8.88 0.72
CA MET A 65 0.68 -8.45 0.44
C MET A 65 1.58 -9.63 0.05
N ASP A 66 1.35 -10.82 0.62
CA ASP A 66 2.11 -12.03 0.26
C ASP A 66 1.91 -12.43 -1.21
N ILE A 67 0.68 -12.31 -1.73
CA ILE A 67 0.36 -12.68 -3.11
C ILE A 67 0.61 -11.55 -4.12
N THR A 68 0.67 -10.30 -3.65
CA THR A 68 0.99 -9.11 -4.46
C THR A 68 2.45 -8.73 -4.30
N LEU A 69 2.82 -7.89 -3.34
CA LEU A 69 4.14 -7.25 -3.26
C LEU A 69 5.29 -8.18 -2.85
N ARG A 70 5.06 -9.17 -1.97
CA ARG A 70 6.15 -10.01 -1.43
C ARG A 70 6.44 -11.25 -2.26
N ARG A 71 5.60 -11.59 -3.24
CA ARG A 71 5.84 -12.74 -4.11
C ARG A 71 7.06 -12.47 -5.01
N PRO A 72 8.11 -13.31 -5.02
CA PRO A 72 9.23 -13.10 -5.92
C PRO A 72 8.80 -13.26 -7.38
N LEU A 73 9.34 -12.41 -8.27
CA LEU A 73 9.21 -12.59 -9.72
C LEU A 73 9.86 -13.91 -10.11
N ARG A 74 9.10 -14.79 -10.75
CA ARG A 74 9.62 -16.04 -11.32
C ARG A 74 9.85 -15.81 -12.81
N VAL A 75 11.11 -15.59 -13.17
CA VAL A 75 11.50 -15.44 -14.58
C VAL A 75 11.64 -16.84 -15.17
N THR A 76 10.60 -17.30 -15.86
CA THR A 76 10.58 -18.58 -16.58
C THR A 76 10.64 -18.41 -18.10
N GLY A 77 10.73 -17.17 -18.57
CA GLY A 77 10.84 -16.84 -20.00
C GLY A 77 12.18 -17.29 -20.57
N ARG A 78 12.14 -17.81 -21.80
CA ARG A 78 13.31 -18.21 -22.59
C ARG A 78 13.72 -17.13 -23.58
N SER A 79 12.82 -16.21 -23.91
CA SER A 79 13.09 -15.02 -24.73
C SER A 79 12.97 -13.72 -23.93
N PHE A 80 13.45 -12.63 -24.53
CA PHE A 80 13.33 -11.29 -23.97
C PHE A 80 11.86 -10.86 -23.85
N GLU A 81 11.06 -11.13 -24.89
CA GLU A 81 9.63 -10.81 -24.95
C GLU A 81 8.86 -11.57 -23.87
N GLU A 82 9.13 -12.86 -23.69
CA GLU A 82 8.52 -13.66 -22.63
C GLU A 82 8.88 -13.10 -21.24
N THR A 83 10.12 -12.67 -21.06
CA THR A 83 10.57 -12.03 -19.81
C THR A 83 9.88 -10.69 -19.58
N ALA A 84 9.73 -9.87 -20.63
CA ALA A 84 9.04 -8.58 -20.57
C ALA A 84 7.56 -8.76 -20.19
N LEU A 85 6.88 -9.76 -20.76
CA LEU A 85 5.49 -10.10 -20.41
C LEU A 85 5.36 -10.53 -18.94
N LEU A 86 6.28 -11.37 -18.45
CA LEU A 86 6.30 -11.78 -17.03
C LEU A 86 6.54 -10.58 -16.10
N CYS A 87 7.40 -9.65 -16.50
CA CYS A 87 7.63 -8.40 -15.76
C CYS A 87 6.39 -7.51 -15.75
N ALA A 88 5.72 -7.33 -16.88
CA ALA A 88 4.50 -6.53 -16.97
C ALA A 88 3.38 -7.10 -16.09
N ALA A 89 3.15 -8.42 -16.14
CA ALA A 89 2.19 -9.10 -15.27
C ALA A 89 2.53 -8.93 -13.77
N ARG A 90 3.83 -8.94 -13.45
CA ARG A 90 4.32 -8.69 -12.09
C ARG A 90 4.02 -7.26 -11.63
N GLN A 91 4.28 -6.27 -12.49
CA GLN A 91 3.96 -4.87 -12.17
C GLN A 91 2.46 -4.66 -11.96
N GLY A 92 1.61 -5.29 -12.78
CA GLY A 92 0.16 -5.26 -12.55
C GLY A 92 -0.24 -5.83 -11.19
N SER A 93 0.36 -6.96 -10.79
CA SER A 93 0.11 -7.56 -9.46
C SER A 93 0.60 -6.67 -8.32
N ASN A 94 1.75 -6.00 -8.48
CA ASN A 94 2.27 -5.06 -7.50
C ASN A 94 1.38 -3.82 -7.36
N GLY A 95 0.89 -3.28 -8.48
CA GLY A 95 0.01 -2.12 -8.50
C GLY A 95 -1.25 -2.31 -7.66
N VAL A 96 -1.82 -3.52 -7.62
CA VAL A 96 -2.95 -3.85 -6.72
C VAL A 96 -2.56 -3.68 -5.25
N GLY A 97 -1.41 -4.20 -4.85
CA GLY A 97 -0.92 -4.08 -3.47
C GLY A 97 -0.65 -2.62 -3.09
N GLU A 98 -0.01 -1.87 -3.98
CA GLU A 98 0.24 -0.43 -3.80
C GLU A 98 -1.05 0.38 -3.66
N ALA A 99 -2.06 0.10 -4.50
CA ALA A 99 -3.34 0.79 -4.46
C ALA A 99 -4.05 0.56 -3.12
N VAL A 100 -4.05 -0.66 -2.60
CA VAL A 100 -4.64 -0.99 -1.29
C VAL A 100 -3.91 -0.27 -0.16
N LEU A 101 -2.58 -0.27 -0.16
CA LEU A 101 -1.82 0.41 0.88
C LEU A 101 -2.00 1.93 0.85
N LYS A 102 -2.05 2.54 -0.34
CA LYS A 102 -2.39 3.97 -0.51
C LYS A 102 -3.79 4.29 0.01
N ALA A 103 -4.76 3.41 -0.26
CA ALA A 103 -6.12 3.56 0.26
C ALA A 103 -6.18 3.48 1.80
N ILE A 104 -5.42 2.58 2.42
CA ILE A 104 -5.30 2.49 3.89
C ILE A 104 -4.70 3.78 4.44
N ALA A 105 -3.59 4.27 3.86
CA ALA A 105 -2.95 5.51 4.30
C ALA A 105 -3.90 6.73 4.17
N LEU A 106 -4.65 6.82 3.08
CA LEU A 106 -5.70 7.82 2.91
C LEU A 106 -6.77 7.71 4.00
N GLY A 107 -7.26 6.50 4.27
CA GLY A 107 -8.27 6.25 5.30
C GLY A 107 -7.80 6.68 6.69
N ASP A 108 -6.54 6.41 7.04
CA ASP A 108 -5.94 6.85 8.30
C ASP A 108 -5.86 8.37 8.40
N ARG A 109 -5.51 9.07 7.31
CA ARG A 109 -5.53 10.54 7.25
C ARG A 109 -6.97 11.08 7.45
N LEU A 110 -7.96 10.52 6.76
CA LEU A 110 -9.37 10.94 6.87
C LEU A 110 -9.94 10.73 8.28
N ILE A 111 -9.68 9.58 8.90
CA ILE A 111 -10.08 9.28 10.28
C ILE A 111 -9.45 10.29 11.23
N SER A 112 -8.15 10.56 11.07
CA SER A 112 -7.41 11.51 11.90
C SER A 112 -7.97 12.93 11.77
N GLN A 113 -8.25 13.40 10.56
CA GLN A 113 -8.85 14.71 10.31
C GLN A 113 -10.22 14.86 10.98
N ARG A 114 -11.09 13.84 10.88
CA ARG A 114 -12.42 13.85 11.52
C ARG A 114 -12.33 13.91 13.05
N GLN A 115 -11.38 13.20 13.65
CA GLN A 115 -11.16 13.23 15.09
C GLN A 115 -10.63 14.58 15.60
N HIS A 116 -9.80 15.27 14.81
CA HIS A 116 -9.29 16.60 15.16
C HIS A 116 -10.33 17.71 14.89
N GLY A 117 -11.15 17.57 13.85
CA GLY A 117 -12.26 18.49 13.55
C GLY A 117 -13.41 18.43 14.56
N ALA A 118 -13.67 17.25 15.14
CA ALA A 118 -14.71 17.05 16.16
C ALA A 118 -14.33 17.60 17.57
N ARG A 119 -13.09 18.06 17.76
CA ARG A 119 -12.59 18.63 19.03
C ARG A 119 -12.63 20.17 19.08
N ARG A 120 -13.30 20.81 18.11
CA ARG A 120 -13.58 22.25 18.08
C ARG A 120 -15.07 22.47 18.19
#